data_AF-A0A5R9F3D2-F1
#
_entry.id   AF-A0A5R9F3D2-F1
#
_cell.length_a   1.000
_cell.length_b   1.000
_cell.length_c   1.000
_cell.angle_alpha   90.00
_cell.angle_beta   90.00
_cell.angle_gamma   90.00
#
_symmetry.space_group_name_H-M   'P 1'
#
loop_
_entity.id
_entity.type
_entity.pdbx_description
1 polymer ?
#
loop_
_entity_poly.entity_id
_entity_poly.type
_entity_poly.pdbx_seq_one_letter_code
_entity_poly.pdbx_strand_id
1 'polypeptide(L)' 'MIYCCEEHIDMALDDSVDNSEQPPIMDKLSAEKQLSTTCEYCPKSAIYIVSN' A
#
# COMPACT_ATOMS: atom_id res chain seq x y z
N MET A 1 6.72 4.69 -1.22
CA MET A 1 5.89 3.66 -1.87
C MET A 1 5.61 2.59 -0.84
N ILE A 2 4.36 2.43 -0.41
CA ILE A 2 3.92 1.53 0.66
C ILE A 2 3.06 0.43 0.06
N TYR A 3 3.40 -0.83 0.32
CA TYR A 3 2.62 -1.99 -0.13
C TYR A 3 1.67 -2.43 0.98
N CYS A 4 0.38 -2.50 0.70
CA CYS A 4 -0.62 -2.83 1.71
C CYS A 4 -1.70 -3.79 1.21
N CYS A 5 -2.25 -4.58 2.13
CA CYS A 5 -3.44 -5.37 1.88
C CYS A 5 -4.70 -4.50 2.02
N GLU A 6 -5.85 -5.02 1.59
CA GLU A 6 -7.13 -4.32 1.63
C GLU A 6 -7.52 -3.81 3.03
N GLU A 7 -7.16 -4.53 4.10
CA GLU A 7 -7.48 -4.12 5.48
C GLU A 7 -6.61 -2.98 6.02
N HIS A 8 -5.41 -2.79 5.47
CA HIS A 8 -4.44 -1.81 5.97
C HIS A 8 -4.24 -0.65 4.99
N ILE A 9 -5.16 -0.48 4.03
CA ILE A 9 -5.07 0.60 3.05
C ILE A 9 -5.21 1.97 3.71
N ASP A 10 -6.16 2.16 4.63
CA ASP A 10 -6.32 3.42 5.36
C ASP A 10 -5.02 3.81 6.11
N MET A 11 -4.38 2.84 6.76
CA MET A 11 -3.12 3.07 7.48
C MET A 11 -1.98 3.45 6.53
N ALA A 12 -1.90 2.80 5.37
CA ALA A 12 -0.91 3.14 4.35
C ALA A 12 -1.12 4.53 3.72
N LEU A 13 -2.38 4.95 3.58
CA LEU A 13 -2.73 6.28 3.10
C LEU A 13 -2.37 7.34 4.13
N ASP A 14 -2.72 7.14 5.40
CA ASP A 14 -2.37 8.06 6.49
C ASP A 14 -0.85 8.24 6.60
N ASP A 15 -0.08 7.14 6.65
CA ASP A 15 1.38 7.17 6.71
C ASP A 15 1.98 7.91 5.50
N SER A 16 1.40 7.73 4.30
CA SER A 16 1.88 8.40 3.10
C SER A 16 1.58 9.90 3.11
N VAL A 17 0.41 10.31 3.63
CA VAL A 17 0.04 11.72 3.79
C VAL A 17 0.93 12.38 4.84
N ASP A 18 1.13 11.74 5.98
CA ASP A 18 1.98 12.24 7.06
C ASP A 18 3.43 12.42 6.60
N ASN A 19 3.94 11.51 5.75
CA ASN A 19 5.31 11.58 5.28
C ASN A 19 5.52 12.59 4.15
N SER A 20 4.58 12.68 3.21
CA SER A 20 4.75 13.48 1.98
C SER A 20 4.00 14.81 2.00
N GLU A 21 3.15 15.04 3.01
CA GLU A 21 2.26 16.20 3.17
C GLU A 21 1.39 16.48 1.93
N GLN A 22 1.14 15.45 1.12
CA GLN A 22 0.49 15.52 -0.18
C GLN A 22 -0.44 14.32 -0.37
N PRO A 23 -1.52 14.48 -1.15
CA PRO A 23 -2.48 13.41 -1.40
C PRO A 23 -1.78 12.25 -2.13
N PRO A 24 -1.75 11.04 -1.55
CA PRO A 24 -1.10 9.91 -2.18
C PRO A 24 -1.93 9.34 -3.32
N ILE A 25 -1.25 8.65 -4.22
CA ILE A 25 -1.82 7.90 -5.32
C ILE A 25 -1.89 6.43 -4.90
N MET A 26 -3.08 5.86 -4.99
CA MET A 26 -3.35 4.46 -4.71
C MET A 26 -3.60 3.70 -6.01
N ASP A 27 -2.78 2.70 -6.26
CA ASP A 27 -2.92 1.80 -7.41
C ASP A 27 -3.08 0.34 -6.96
N LYS A 28 -3.84 -0.43 -7.73
CA LYS A 28 -4.00 -1.87 -7.48
C LYS A 28 -2.87 -2.65 -8.15
N LEU A 29 -2.27 -3.57 -7.42
CA LEU A 29 -1.19 -4.41 -7.92
C LEU A 29 -1.73 -5.46 -8.91
N SER A 30 -0.96 -5.76 -9.95
CA SER A 30 -1.21 -6.91 -10.82
C SER A 30 -1.07 -8.22 -10.04
N ALA A 31 -1.79 -9.27 -10.43
CA ALA A 31 -1.79 -10.57 -9.76
C ALA A 31 -0.37 -11.14 -9.53
N GLU A 32 0.54 -10.96 -10.50
CA GLU A 32 1.94 -11.37 -10.40
C GLU A 32 2.71 -10.65 -9.28
N LYS A 33 2.42 -9.35 -9.09
CA LYS A 33 3.05 -8.55 -8.03
C LYS A 33 2.49 -8.91 -6.66
N GLN A 34 1.19 -9.20 -6.55
CA GLN A 34 0.55 -9.60 -5.29
C GLN A 34 1.16 -10.89 -4.70
N LEU A 35 1.66 -11.79 -5.57
CA LEU A 35 2.34 -13.04 -5.15
C LEU A 35 3.74 -12.79 -4.59
N SER A 36 4.39 -11.71 -5.02
CA SER A 36 5.78 -11.37 -4.66
C SER A 36 5.90 -10.24 -3.65
N THR A 37 4.77 -9.62 -3.26
CA THR A 37 4.74 -8.49 -2.35
C THR A 37 3.81 -8.79 -1.18
N THR A 38 4.25 -8.41 0.01
CA THR A 38 3.50 -8.57 1.25
C THR A 38 3.15 -7.21 1.81
N CYS A 39 2.10 -7.15 2.61
CA CYS A 39 1.72 -5.94 3.29
C CYS A 39 2.80 -5.54 4.30
N GLU A 40 3.15 -4.26 4.36
CA GLU A 40 4.16 -3.78 5.31
C GLU A 40 3.70 -3.89 6.78
N TYR A 41 2.38 -3.98 7.01
CA TYR A 41 1.76 -4.02 8.33
C TYR A 41 1.39 -5.43 8.79
N CYS A 42 1.34 -6.42 7.90
CA CYS A 42 0.92 -7.78 8.24
C CYS A 42 1.42 -8.83 7.24
N PRO A 43 1.42 -10.13 7.59
CA PRO A 43 1.95 -11.18 6.70
C PRO A 43 1.05 -11.52 5.50
N LYS A 44 -0.01 -10.76 5.23
CA LYS A 44 -0.89 -10.97 4.08
C LYS A 44 -0.23 -10.44 2.80
N SER A 45 -0.63 -10.97 1.65
CA SER A 45 -0.23 -10.42 0.35
C SER A 45 -0.69 -8.97 0.20
N ALA A 46 0.17 -8.13 -0.36
CA ALA A 46 -0.22 -6.76 -0.71
C ALA A 46 -1.12 -6.79 -1.95
N ILE A 47 -2.15 -5.95 -1.93
CA ILE A 47 -3.14 -5.80 -3.01
C ILE A 47 -3.02 -4.41 -3.64
N TYR A 48 -2.56 -3.44 -2.86
CA TYR A 48 -2.45 -2.04 -3.24
C TYR A 48 -1.03 -1.52 -3.02
N ILE A 49 -0.66 -0.53 -3.83
CA ILE A 49 0.53 0.28 -3.65
C ILE A 49 0.10 1.72 -3.49
N VAL A 50 0.66 2.37 -2.47
CA VAL A 50 0.48 3.79 -2.19
C VAL A 50 1.78 4.51 -2.50
N SER A 51 1.75 5.49 -3.40
CA SER A 51 2.92 6.24 -3.86
C SER A 51 2.61 7.72 -4.00
N ASN A 52 3.61 8.57 -3.84
CA ASN A 52 3.56 10.01 -4.10
C ASN A 52 4.58 10.32 -5.21
#